data_AF-A0A5S3PDD3-F1
#
_entry.id   AF-A0A5S3PDD3-F1
#
_cell.length_a   1.000
_cell.length_b   1.000
_cell.length_c   1.000
_cell.angle_alpha   90.00
_cell.angle_beta   90.00
_cell.angle_gamma   90.00
#
_symmetry.space_group_name_H-M   'P 1'
#
loop_
_entity.id
_entity.type
_entity.pdbx_description
1 polymer ?
#
loop_
_entity_poly.entity_id
_entity_poly.type
_entity_poly.pdbx_seq_one_letter_code
_entity_poly.pdbx_strand_id
1 'polypeptide(L)'
;MFDDTQKLDLSSKDLSLIEDALHTQQKILSMQSRAGGAEAKSRLTDLKQLLRRLRQQTPEERAENRGGSTVSWSQMARSLFC
;
A
#
# COMPACT_ATOMS: atom_id res chain seq x y z
N MET A 1 -19.52 -13.52 21.25
CA MET A 1 -20.35 -13.90 20.10
C MET A 1 -20.22 -12.77 19.09
N PHE A 2 -20.07 -13.09 17.79
CA PHE A 2 -19.51 -12.29 16.68
C PHE A 2 -18.02 -12.50 16.44
N ASP A 3 -17.66 -13.75 16.14
CA ASP A 3 -16.41 -14.09 15.45
C ASP A 3 -16.77 -14.59 14.04
N ASP A 4 -17.56 -13.79 13.32
CA ASP A 4 -17.86 -14.00 11.90
C ASP A 4 -16.92 -13.12 11.10
N THR A 5 -15.63 -13.44 11.11
CA THR A 5 -14.70 -12.91 10.10
C THR A 5 -15.02 -13.59 8.76
N GLN A 6 -16.11 -13.15 8.14
CA GLN A 6 -16.52 -13.57 6.82
C GLN A 6 -15.42 -13.11 5.84
N LYS A 7 -14.54 -14.05 5.49
CA LYS A 7 -13.47 -13.81 4.53
C LYS A 7 -14.13 -13.60 3.17
N LEU A 8 -14.33 -12.34 2.79
CA LEU A 8 -14.83 -11.98 1.48
C LEU A 8 -13.82 -12.48 0.44
N ASP A 9 -14.22 -13.47 -0.35
CA ASP A 9 -13.45 -13.98 -1.48
C ASP A 9 -13.62 -13.02 -2.65
N LEU A 10 -12.86 -11.93 -2.63
CA LEU A 10 -12.85 -10.94 -3.69
C LEU A 10 -11.87 -11.37 -4.77
N SER A 11 -12.30 -11.35 -6.03
CA SER A 11 -11.38 -11.60 -7.14
C SER A 11 -10.33 -10.49 -7.25
N SER A 12 -9.20 -10.75 -7.90
CA SER A 12 -8.18 -9.72 -8.17
C SER A 12 -8.76 -8.49 -8.89
N LYS A 13 -9.78 -8.70 -9.74
CA LYS A 13 -10.49 -7.63 -10.44
C LYS A 13 -11.31 -6.76 -9.48
N ASP A 14 -11.96 -7.37 -8.50
CA ASP A 14 -12.73 -6.65 -7.49
C ASP A 14 -11.81 -5.85 -6.57
N LEU A 15 -10.67 -6.43 -6.19
CA LEU A 15 -9.64 -5.73 -5.41
C LEU A 15 -9.07 -4.53 -6.16
N SER A 16 -8.80 -4.67 -7.46
CA SER A 16 -8.34 -3.56 -8.31
C SER A 16 -9.37 -2.43 -8.39
N LEU A 17 -10.65 -2.76 -8.57
CA LEU A 17 -11.73 -1.76 -8.60
C LEU A 17 -11.86 -1.01 -7.27
N ILE A 18 -11.71 -1.73 -6.15
CA ILE A 18 -11.70 -1.13 -4.80
C ILE A 18 -10.49 -0.20 -4.63
N GLU A 19 -9.31 -0.61 -5.10
CA GLU A 19 -8.09 0.21 -5.03
C GLU A 19 -8.23 1.52 -5.82
N ASP A 20 -8.79 1.47 -7.03
CA ASP A 20 -9.05 2.66 -7.86
C ASP A 20 -10.01 3.65 -7.17
N ALA A 21 -11.08 3.14 -6.57
CA ALA A 21 -12.03 3.96 -5.83
C ALA A 21 -11.37 4.63 -4.61
N LEU A 22 -10.54 3.90 -3.87
CA LEU A 22 -9.81 4.41 -2.70
C LEU A 22 -8.76 5.45 -3.11
N HIS A 23 -8.09 5.31 -4.25
CA HIS A 23 -7.18 6.34 -4.76
C HIS A 23 -7.88 7.66 -5.05
N THR A 24 -9.14 7.63 -5.49
CA THR A 24 -9.95 8.84 -5.66
C THR A 24 -10.22 9.53 -4.31
N GLN A 25 -10.58 8.75 -3.29
CA GLN A 25 -10.77 9.27 -1.93
C GLN A 25 -9.46 9.85 -1.34
N GLN A 26 -8.33 9.22 -1.63
CA GLN A 26 -7.01 9.72 -1.24
C GLN A 26 -6.74 11.13 -1.79
N LYS A 27 -7.08 11.39 -3.06
CA LYS A 27 -6.90 12.70 -3.68
C LYS A 27 -7.75 13.77 -2.98
N ILE A 28 -9.03 13.47 -2.71
CA ILE A 28 -9.94 14.38 -2.00
C ILE A 28 -9.41 14.70 -0.60
N LEU A 29 -9.09 13.68 0.18
CA LEU A 29 -8.57 13.85 1.54
C LEU A 29 -7.22 14.56 1.54
N SER A 30 -6.37 14.34 0.52
CA SER A 30 -5.11 15.07 0.38
C SER A 30 -5.33 16.55 0.10
N MET A 31 -6.33 16.91 -0.70
CA MET A 31 -6.68 18.31 -0.93
C MET A 31 -7.23 18.95 0.35
N GLN A 32 -8.12 18.26 1.06
CA GLN A 32 -8.70 18.75 2.32
C GLN A 32 -7.66 18.87 3.45
N SER A 33 -6.73 17.92 3.55
CA SER A 33 -5.64 17.99 4.52
C SER A 33 -4.69 19.16 4.24
N ARG A 34 -4.43 19.46 2.96
CA ARG A 34 -3.63 20.64 2.56
C ARG A 34 -4.34 21.95 2.92
N ALA A 35 -5.67 21.97 2.92
CA ALA A 35 -6.48 23.10 3.38
C ALA A 35 -6.53 23.24 4.92
N GLY A 36 -5.77 22.43 5.68
CA GLY A 36 -5.71 22.51 7.14
C GLY A 36 -6.69 21.62 7.89
N GLY A 37 -7.43 20.75 7.19
CA GLY A 37 -8.35 19.80 7.83
C GLY A 37 -7.61 18.72 8.64
N ALA A 38 -7.57 18.85 9.96
CA ALA A 38 -6.95 17.87 10.86
C ALA A 38 -7.62 16.48 10.75
N GLU A 39 -8.95 16.45 10.63
CA GLU A 39 -9.71 15.22 10.43
C GLU A 39 -9.37 14.54 9.09
N ALA A 40 -9.24 15.34 8.02
CA ALA A 40 -8.86 14.84 6.70
C ALA A 40 -7.45 14.21 6.72
N LYS A 41 -6.53 14.75 7.51
CA LYS A 41 -5.19 14.19 7.70
C LYS A 41 -5.22 12.82 8.40
N SER A 42 -6.06 12.67 9.42
CA SER A 42 -6.25 11.39 10.12
C SER A 42 -6.84 10.35 9.16
N ARG A 43 -7.95 10.68 8.48
CA ARG A 43 -8.60 9.80 7.50
C ARG A 43 -7.67 9.41 6.35
N LEU A 44 -6.80 10.32 5.90
CA LEU A 44 -5.79 10.03 4.88
C LEU A 44 -4.73 9.05 5.36
N THR A 45 -4.41 9.05 6.66
CA THR A 45 -3.47 8.11 7.26
C THR A 45 -4.08 6.71 7.30
N ASP A 46 -5.34 6.61 7.75
CA ASP A 46 -6.08 5.34 7.80
C ASP A 46 -6.25 4.74 6.39
N LEU A 47 -6.59 5.59 5.41
CA LEU A 47 -6.76 5.18 4.02
C LEU A 47 -5.45 4.67 3.40
N LYS A 48 -4.30 5.31 3.69
CA LYS A 48 -2.98 4.81 3.25
C LYS A 48 -2.65 3.44 3.86
N GLN A 49 -2.99 3.23 5.13
CA GLN A 49 -2.81 1.93 5.77
C GLN A 49 -3.71 0.85 5.16
N LEU A 50 -4.95 1.20 4.79
CA LEU A 50 -5.87 0.30 4.11
C LEU A 50 -5.35 -0.10 2.72
N LEU A 51 -4.94 0.88 1.90
CA LEU A 51 -4.35 0.62 0.57
C LEU A 51 -3.13 -0.29 0.67
N ARG A 52 -2.26 -0.08 1.67
CA ARG A 52 -1.10 -0.96 1.89
C ARG A 52 -1.51 -2.40 2.18
N ARG A 53 -2.59 -2.62 2.93
CA ARG A 53 -3.11 -3.96 3.23
C ARG A 53 -3.75 -4.61 2.00
N LEU A 54 -4.49 -3.85 1.20
CA LEU A 54 -5.07 -4.33 -0.05
C LEU A 54 -3.99 -4.79 -1.03
N ARG A 55 -2.92 -4.01 -1.23
CA ARG A 55 -1.79 -4.41 -2.09
C ARG A 55 -1.06 -5.66 -1.62
N GLN A 56 -1.09 -5.96 -0.32
CA GLN A 56 -0.53 -7.22 0.19
C GLN A 56 -1.43 -8.43 -0.10
N GLN A 57 -2.72 -8.19 -0.34
CA GLN A 57 -3.71 -9.22 -0.68
C GLN A 57 -3.80 -9.45 -2.19
N THR A 58 -3.44 -8.48 -3.02
CA THR A 58 -3.35 -8.62 -4.48
C THR A 58 -2.02 -9.27 -4.88
N PRO A 59 -2.01 -10.51 -5.41
CA PRO A 59 -0.77 -11.26 -5.64
C PRO A 59 0.04 -10.79 -6.87
N GLU A 60 -0.51 -9.96 -7.77
CA GLU A 60 0.14 -9.63 -9.05
C GLU A 60 1.39 -8.75 -8.92
N GLU A 61 1.46 -7.77 -7.98
CA GLU A 61 2.67 -6.93 -7.83
C GLU A 61 3.83 -7.64 -7.11
N ARG A 62 3.61 -8.81 -6.51
CA ARG A 62 4.64 -9.50 -5.72
C ARG A 62 5.68 -10.24 -6.59
N ALA A 63 5.38 -10.46 -7.87
CA ALA A 63 6.25 -11.17 -8.79
C ALA A 63 7.40 -10.29 -9.33
N GLU A 64 7.22 -8.97 -9.45
CA GLU A 64 8.22 -8.09 -10.07
C GLU A 64 9.27 -7.56 -9.06
N ASN A 65 8.93 -7.50 -7.77
CA ASN A 65 9.83 -6.94 -6.74
C ASN A 65 10.64 -7.99 -5.95
N ARG A 66 10.62 -9.27 -6.37
CA ARG A 66 11.38 -10.38 -5.75
C ARG A 66 12.47 -10.97 -6.66
N GLY A 67 12.89 -10.23 -7.69
CA GLY A 67 13.85 -10.69 -8.69
C GLY A 67 15.09 -9.83 -8.87
N GLY A 68 15.38 -8.89 -7.97
CA GLY A 68 16.55 -8.01 -8.08
C GLY A 68 17.27 -7.89 -6.76
N SER A 69 18.16 -8.83 -6.46
CA SER A 69 19.26 -8.64 -5.50
C SER A 69 20.08 -7.45 -5.99
N THR A 70 19.69 -6.23 -5.61
CA THR A 70 20.53 -5.06 -5.76
C THR A 70 21.67 -5.26 -4.78
N VAL A 71 22.78 -5.77 -5.30
CA VAL A 71 24.06 -5.73 -4.61
C VAL A 71 24.24 -4.30 -4.13
N SER A 72 24.17 -4.11 -2.81
CA SER A 72 24.31 -2.79 -2.22
C SER A 72 25.71 -2.30 -2.56
N TRP A 73 25.83 -1.16 -3.25
CA TRP A 73 27.11 -0.52 -3.54
C TRP A 73 27.99 -0.36 -2.28
N SER A 74 27.35 -0.21 -1.12
CA SER A 74 28.01 -0.15 0.18
C SER A 74 28.72 -1.45 0.59
N GLN A 75 28.25 -2.62 0.11
CA GLN A 75 28.88 -3.91 0.33
C GLN A 75 30.06 -4.14 -0.63
N MET A 76 29.94 -3.73 -1.90
CA MET A 76 31.04 -3.79 -2.88
C MET A 76 32.23 -2.90 -2.48
N ALA A 77 31.97 -1.72 -1.91
CA ALA A 77 33.05 -0.83 -1.45
C ALA A 77 33.87 -1.46 -0.32
N ARG A 78 33.24 -2.26 0.56
CA ARG A 78 33.94 -2.88 1.70
C ARG A 78 34.84 -4.05 1.31
N SER A 79 34.57 -4.74 0.19
CA SER A 79 35.40 -5.85 -0.28
C SER A 79 36.66 -5.42 -1.03
N LEU A 80 36.78 -4.14 -1.42
CA LEU A 80 37.97 -3.62 -2.11
C LEU A 80 38.99 -2.97 -1.17
N PHE A 81 38.64 -2.77 0.11
CA PHE A 81 39.50 -2.19 1.13
C PHE A 81 39.84 -3.20 2.26
N CYS A 82 39.75 -4.51 1.99
CA CYS A 82 40.25 -5.57 2.85
C CYS A 82 41.41 -6.31 2.17
#